data_AF-A0A352Q325-F1
#
_entry.id   AF-A0A352Q325-F1
#
_cell.length_a   1.000
_cell.length_b   1.000
_cell.length_c   1.000
_cell.angle_alpha   90.00
_cell.angle_beta   90.00
_cell.angle_gamma   90.00
#
_symmetry.space_group_name_H-M   'P 1'
#
loop_
_entity.id
_entity.type
_entity.pdbx_description
1 polymer ?
#
loop_
_entity_poly.entity_id
_entity_poly.type
_entity_poly.pdbx_seq_one_letter_code
_entity_poly.pdbx_strand_id
1 'polypeptide(L)' 'QSEASGASELRTQKLDYFPDRDLVKSDRRVELTSPGHRIDAIGLKADLDRQVFELRRKVKGLHHVPD' A
#
# COMPACT_ATOMS: atom_id res chain seq x y z
N GLN A 1 -25.43 0.10 -5.53
CA GLN A 1 -24.01 0.44 -5.76
C GLN A 1 -23.55 1.22 -4.55
N SER A 2 -22.73 0.61 -3.70
CA SER A 2 -22.16 1.27 -2.53
C SER A 2 -20.66 1.33 -2.75
N GLU A 3 -20.20 2.40 -3.39
CA GLU A 3 -18.79 2.74 -3.46
C GLU A 3 -18.36 3.13 -2.04
N ALA A 4 -17.93 2.13 -1.25
CA ALA A 4 -17.20 2.40 -0.04
C ALA A 4 -15.91 3.09 -0.47
N SER A 5 -15.86 4.42 -0.34
CA SER A 5 -14.63 5.21 -0.35
C SER A 5 -13.79 4.82 0.87
N GLY A 6 -13.38 3.56 0.98
CA GLY A 6 -12.59 3.07 2.09
C GLY A 6 -11.15 3.45 1.84
N ALA A 7 -10.67 4.40 2.65
CA ALA A 7 -9.28 4.80 2.65
C ALA A 7 -8.37 3.56 2.73
N SER A 8 -7.43 3.46 1.80
CA SER A 8 -6.39 2.43 1.87
C SER A 8 -5.38 2.80 2.96
N GLU A 9 -5.15 1.92 3.91
CA GLU A 9 -4.18 2.12 5.00
C GLU A 9 -2.89 1.36 4.70
N LEU A 10 -1.75 2.05 4.84
CA LEU A 10 -0.42 1.47 4.73
C LEU A 10 0.24 1.36 6.11
N ARG A 11 0.59 0.13 6.51
CA ARG A 11 1.37 -0.13 7.73
C ARG A 11 2.77 -0.62 7.39
N THR A 12 3.78 -0.04 8.01
CA THR A 12 5.16 -0.50 7.92
C THR A 12 5.96 -0.11 9.17
N GLN A 13 7.04 -0.84 9.45
CA GLN A 13 7.95 -0.54 10.56
C GLN A 13 8.84 0.68 10.29
N LYS A 14 9.12 0.96 9.01
CA LYS A 14 9.94 2.09 8.58
C LYS A 14 9.45 2.62 7.25
N LEU A 15 9.27 3.94 7.17
CA LEU A 15 8.94 4.66 5.94
C LEU A 15 9.94 5.80 5.77
N ASP A 16 10.62 5.83 4.63
CA ASP A 16 11.49 6.93 4.22
C ASP A 16 10.66 7.86 3.32
N TYR A 17 10.45 9.10 3.78
CA TYR A 17 9.69 10.13 3.06
C TYR A 17 10.64 11.17 2.44
N PHE A 18 10.46 11.43 1.15
CA PHE A 18 11.23 12.39 0.37
C PHE A 18 10.30 13.54 -0.06
N PRO A 19 10.17 14.60 0.77
CA PRO A 19 9.17 15.64 0.57
C PRO A 19 9.38 16.46 -0.71
N ASP A 20 10.62 16.68 -1.14
CA ASP A 20 10.92 17.43 -2.38
C ASP A 20 10.37 16.78 -3.66
N ARG A 21 9.92 15.53 -3.58
CA ARG A 21 9.47 14.74 -4.74
C ARG A 21 8.14 14.02 -4.48
N ASP A 22 7.52 14.25 -3.33
CA ASP A 22 6.31 13.51 -2.90
C ASP A 22 6.47 11.98 -3.02
N LEU A 23 7.67 11.47 -2.73
CA LEU A 23 7.98 10.05 -2.82
C LEU A 23 8.07 9.44 -1.41
N VAL A 24 7.48 8.26 -1.25
CA VAL A 24 7.71 7.41 -0.08
C VAL A 24 8.33 6.09 -0.49
N LYS A 25 9.23 5.58 0.33
CA LYS A 25 9.85 4.27 0.15
C LYS A 25 9.90 3.50 1.47
N SER A 26 9.86 2.19 1.36
CA SER A 26 10.20 1.31 2.47
C SER A 26 10.86 0.08 1.88
N ASP A 27 11.99 -0.36 2.43
CA ASP A 27 12.61 -1.65 2.08
C ASP A 27 12.17 -2.78 3.06
N ARG A 28 11.26 -2.45 3.99
CA ARG A 28 10.76 -3.38 5.01
C ARG A 28 9.45 -4.04 4.56
N ARG A 29 8.93 -4.93 5.40
CA ARG A 29 7.59 -5.48 5.22
C ARG A 29 6.58 -4.33 5.28
N VAL A 30 5.65 -4.35 4.34
CA VAL A 30 4.52 -3.43 4.26
C VAL A 30 3.23 -4.23 4.19
N GLU A 31 2.19 -3.65 4.78
CA GLU A 31 0.83 -4.16 4.71
C GLU A 31 -0.06 -3.05 4.17
N LEU A 32 -0.74 -3.33 3.06
CA LEU A 32 -1.74 -2.46 2.49
C LEU A 32 -3.12 -3.06 2.72
N THR A 33 -3.98 -2.33 3.41
CA THR A 33 -5.36 -2.73 3.67
C THR A 33 -6.29 -1.82 2.90
N SER A 34 -7.20 -2.41 2.13
CA SER A 34 -8.29 -1.73 1.42
C SER A 34 -9.59 -2.52 1.67
N PRO A 35 -10.78 -1.94 1.44
CA PRO A 35 -12.02 -2.69 1.60
C PRO A 35 -12.00 -4.02 0.80
N GLY A 36 -12.16 -5.15 1.49
CA GLY A 36 -12.13 -6.49 0.87
C GLY A 36 -10.75 -7.04 0.50
N HIS A 37 -9.67 -6.26 0.68
CA HIS A 37 -8.33 -6.65 0.25
C HIS A 37 -7.27 -6.36 1.30
N ARG A 38 -6.43 -7.36 1.56
CA ARG A 38 -5.18 -7.17 2.30
C ARG A 38 -4.01 -7.67 1.46
N ILE A 39 -2.99 -6.83 1.37
CA ILE A 39 -1.78 -7.13 0.61
C ILE A 39 -0.58 -7.03 1.53
N ASP A 40 0.15 -8.13 1.66
CA ASP A 40 1.45 -8.19 2.32
C ASP A 40 2.56 -8.17 1.28
N ALA A 41 3.52 -7.26 1.43
CA ALA A 41 4.68 -7.18 0.54
C ALA A 41 5.97 -6.85 1.31
N ILE A 42 7.12 -7.04 0.65
CA ILE A 42 8.42 -6.55 1.09
C ILE A 42 8.86 -5.49 0.08
N GLY A 43 9.10 -4.29 0.55
CA GLY A 43 9.48 -3.20 -0.34
C GLY A 43 8.26 -2.48 -0.90
N LEU A 44 8.23 -1.16 -0.73
CA LEU A 44 7.28 -0.23 -1.30
C LEU A 44 8.04 0.95 -1.91
N LYS A 45 7.57 1.39 -3.06
CA LYS A 45 7.83 2.74 -3.56
C LYS A 45 6.48 3.33 -3.95
N ALA A 46 6.11 4.47 -3.41
CA ALA A 46 4.92 5.17 -3.84
C ALA A 46 5.22 6.62 -4.19
N ASP A 47 4.53 7.09 -5.23
CA ASP A 47 4.50 8.46 -5.69
C ASP A 47 3.16 9.03 -5.26
N LEU A 48 3.18 9.95 -4.28
CA LEU A 48 1.98 10.48 -3.63
C LEU A 48 1.27 11.50 -4.52
N ASP A 49 2.00 12.24 -5.35
CA ASP A 49 1.45 13.18 -6.33
C ASP A 49 0.62 12.44 -7.39
N ARG A 50 1.16 11.32 -7.88
CA ARG A 50 0.53 10.51 -8.94
C ARG A 50 -0.34 9.37 -8.42
N GLN A 51 -0.39 9.18 -7.09
CA GLN A 51 -1.03 8.05 -6.41
C GLN A 51 -0.61 6.67 -6.97
N VAL A 52 0.64 6.53 -7.40
CA VAL A 52 1.17 5.27 -7.96
C VAL A 52 1.90 4.50 -6.88
N PHE A 53 1.45 3.28 -6.59
CA PHE A 53 2.06 2.38 -5.60
C PHE A 53 2.73 1.18 -6.29
N GLU A 54 4.04 1.04 -6.11
CA GLU A 54 4.85 -0.07 -6.62
C GLU A 54 5.32 -0.95 -5.46
N LEU A 55 4.80 -2.17 -5.39
CA LEU A 55 5.24 -3.19 -4.44
C LEU A 55 6.40 -3.99 -5.06
N ARG A 56 7.56 -3.97 -4.40
CA ARG A 56 8.81 -4.39 -5.05
C ARG A 56 9.14 -5.87 -4.93
N ARG A 57 8.75 -6.56 -3.85
CA ARG A 57 9.02 -8.01 -3.67
C ARG A 57 7.93 -8.73 -2.86
N LYS A 58 7.73 -10.01 -3.20
CA LYS A 58 6.84 -11.00 -2.56
C LYS A 58 5.49 -10.43 -2.12
N VAL A 59 4.60 -10.26 -3.10
CA VAL A 59 3.22 -9.87 -2.86
C VAL A 59 2.41 -11.12 -2.54
N LYS A 60 1.83 -11.19 -1.33
CA LYS A 60 0.77 -12.14 -0.98
C LYS A 60 -0.51 -11.33 -0.77
N GLY A 61 -1.41 -11.40 -1.75
CA GLY A 61 -2.73 -10.77 -1.66
C GLY A 61 -3.75 -11.78 -1.15
N LEU A 62 -4.48 -11.42 -0.09
CA LEU A 62 -5.69 -12.14 0.31
C LEU A 62 -6.89 -11.30 -0.15
N HIS A 63 -7.66 -11.85 -1.09
CA HIS A 63 -8.92 -11.29 -1.53
C HIS A 63 -10.02 -11.90 -0.67
N HIS A 64 -10.68 -11.10 0.16
CA HIS A 64 -11.86 -11.54 0.90
C HIS A 64 -13.06 -11.19 0.02
N VAL A 65 -13.66 -12.19 -0.61
CA VAL A 65 -14.94 -12.01 -1.30
C VAL A 65 -16.01 -12.05 -0.20
N PRO A 66 -16.71 -10.95 0.10
CA PRO A 66 -17.85 -11.03 1.01
C PRO A 66 -18.94 -11.88 0.35
N ASP A 67 -19.46 -12.86 1.08
CA ASP A 67 -20.67 -13.65 0.74
C ASP A 67 -21.92 -12.76 0.74
#